data_AF-A0A350BS91-F1
#
_entry.id   AF-A0A350BS91-F1
#
_cell.length_a   1.000
_cell.length_b   1.000
_cell.length_c   1.000
_cell.angle_alpha   90.00
_cell.angle_beta   90.00
_cell.angle_gamma   90.00
#
_symmetry.space_group_name_H-M   'P 1'
#
loop_
_entity.id
_entity.type
_entity.pdbx_description
1 polymer ?
#
loop_
_entity_poly.entity_id
_entity_poly.type
_entity_poly.pdbx_seq_one_letter_code
_entity_poly.pdbx_strand_id
1 'polypeptide(L)'
;GLQGSGKTTFSGKLAMHLKSKGRNPLLVACDVYRPAAINQIKVLGEQVGVNVFAQEEVKNPVQIAKDAVAHAKANSHNVVIIDTAGRLSVDEAMMAEIGQLKSELNPNEILFVVDSMTGQDAVNTAKAFNDRLDFDGVVLTKLDGDTRGGAALSIKTIVNKPIKFVSTGEKMDALDVFHPDRMASRILGMGDIVSFVERAQSTLDQEEAARLQKKMRKNQFDFDDFLKQLNQIKKMGNIKDLMSMIPGVGKAVKDIDIDDDSFTGIEAIIHSMTLAERQNPEMLDGSRKQRIAKGSGTSTTEVNKLVKQFDEMRKMMKQMNSGKGMGKGKMPFRR
;
A
#
# COMPACT_ATOMS: atom_id res chain seq x y z
N GLY A 1 -16.03 10.61 -13.87
CA GLY A 1 -15.08 11.29 -12.96
C GLY A 1 -14.35 12.38 -13.71
N LEU A 2 -13.78 13.36 -13.00
CA LEU A 2 -13.09 14.51 -13.59
C LEU A 2 -11.80 14.12 -14.32
N GLN A 3 -11.30 15.04 -15.15
CA GLN A 3 -9.95 14.95 -15.69
C GLN A 3 -8.92 15.03 -14.55
N GLY A 4 -7.85 14.25 -14.63
CA GLY A 4 -6.78 14.27 -13.61
C GLY A 4 -7.13 13.61 -12.26
N SER A 5 -8.33 13.06 -12.08
CA SER A 5 -8.75 12.41 -10.81
C SER A 5 -8.16 11.02 -10.58
N GLY A 6 -7.23 10.54 -11.40
CA GLY A 6 -6.56 9.25 -11.19
C GLY A 6 -7.33 8.00 -11.66
N LYS A 7 -8.34 8.12 -12.54
CA LYS A 7 -9.15 6.99 -13.07
C LYS A 7 -8.32 5.84 -13.65
N THR A 8 -7.39 6.14 -14.55
CA THR A 8 -6.55 5.13 -15.22
C THR A 8 -5.65 4.40 -14.22
N THR A 9 -5.00 5.16 -13.33
CA THR A 9 -4.17 4.59 -12.24
C THR A 9 -5.01 3.73 -11.30
N PHE A 10 -6.18 4.21 -10.87
CA PHE A 10 -7.10 3.45 -10.03
C PHE A 10 -7.56 2.15 -10.70
N SER A 11 -7.82 2.16 -12.01
CA SER A 11 -8.20 0.96 -12.76
C SER A 11 -7.12 -0.13 -12.67
N GLY A 12 -5.85 0.23 -12.85
CA GLY A 12 -4.72 -0.69 -12.66
C GLY A 12 -4.60 -1.23 -11.24
N LYS A 13 -4.74 -0.35 -10.22
CA LYS A 13 -4.73 -0.75 -8.81
C LYS A 13 -5.88 -1.70 -8.46
N LEU A 14 -7.09 -1.39 -8.93
CA LEU A 14 -8.27 -2.23 -8.72
C LEU A 14 -8.10 -3.60 -9.38
N ALA A 15 -7.54 -3.64 -10.59
CA ALA A 15 -7.22 -4.89 -11.26
C ALA A 15 -6.24 -5.75 -10.44
N MET A 16 -5.16 -5.14 -9.93
CA MET A 16 -4.19 -5.82 -9.06
C MET A 16 -4.86 -6.35 -7.78
N HIS A 17 -5.69 -5.55 -7.11
CA HIS A 17 -6.42 -5.92 -5.89
C HIS A 17 -7.43 -7.06 -6.12
N LEU A 18 -8.10 -7.08 -7.27
CA LEU A 18 -9.03 -8.16 -7.59
C LEU A 18 -8.29 -9.44 -7.98
N LYS A 19 -7.18 -9.31 -8.70
CA LYS A 19 -6.29 -10.43 -9.04
C LYS A 19 -5.72 -11.10 -7.80
N SER A 20 -5.27 -10.33 -6.79
CA SER A 20 -4.78 -10.89 -5.52
C SER A 20 -5.86 -11.65 -4.74
N LYS A 21 -7.15 -11.36 -5.00
CA LYS A 21 -8.30 -12.09 -4.48
C LYS A 21 -8.76 -13.26 -5.36
N GLY A 22 -7.94 -13.68 -6.33
CA GLY A 22 -8.23 -14.82 -7.21
C GLY A 22 -9.21 -14.52 -8.35
N ARG A 23 -9.45 -13.25 -8.68
CA ARG A 23 -10.23 -12.87 -9.88
C ARG A 23 -9.33 -12.80 -11.12
N ASN A 24 -9.96 -12.89 -12.29
CA ASN A 24 -9.32 -12.73 -13.60
C ASN A 24 -9.85 -11.46 -14.28
N PRO A 25 -9.33 -10.27 -13.90
CA PRO A 25 -9.78 -9.00 -14.46
C PRO A 25 -9.32 -8.80 -15.90
N LEU A 26 -10.10 -8.03 -16.66
CA LEU A 26 -9.73 -7.47 -17.96
C LEU A 26 -9.81 -5.94 -17.86
N LEU A 27 -8.72 -5.24 -18.17
CA LEU A 27 -8.71 -3.79 -18.29
C LEU A 27 -9.16 -3.38 -19.70
N VAL A 28 -9.95 -2.33 -19.82
CA VAL A 28 -10.49 -1.86 -21.11
C VAL A 28 -10.17 -0.39 -21.30
N ALA A 29 -9.52 -0.07 -22.41
CA ALA A 29 -9.13 1.29 -22.77
C ALA A 29 -10.28 2.02 -23.51
N CYS A 30 -11.15 2.72 -22.77
CA CYS A 30 -12.24 3.52 -23.33
C CYS A 30 -11.98 5.04 -23.28
N ASP A 31 -10.78 5.46 -22.89
CA ASP A 31 -10.32 6.85 -23.05
C ASP A 31 -9.71 7.05 -24.44
N VAL A 32 -10.58 7.29 -25.43
CA VAL A 32 -10.22 7.50 -26.84
C VAL A 32 -9.83 8.95 -27.16
N TYR A 33 -9.99 9.87 -26.20
CA TYR A 33 -9.80 11.30 -26.41
C TYR A 33 -8.41 11.78 -25.97
N ARG A 34 -7.89 11.23 -24.87
CA ARG A 34 -6.62 11.66 -24.32
C ARG A 34 -5.45 10.99 -25.07
N PRO A 35 -4.45 11.77 -25.55
CA PRO A 35 -3.26 11.22 -26.17
C PRO A 35 -2.55 10.22 -25.27
N ALA A 36 -2.08 9.11 -25.85
CA ALA A 36 -1.37 8.03 -25.15
C ALA A 36 -2.14 7.36 -24.00
N ALA A 37 -3.45 7.58 -23.82
CA ALA A 37 -4.22 6.93 -22.77
C ALA A 37 -4.27 5.41 -22.94
N ILE A 38 -4.40 4.93 -24.18
CA ILE A 38 -4.33 3.50 -24.52
C ILE A 38 -2.96 2.91 -24.14
N ASN A 39 -1.88 3.61 -24.45
CA ASN A 39 -0.54 3.18 -24.08
C ASN A 39 -0.33 3.19 -22.57
N GLN A 40 -0.86 4.20 -21.87
CA GLN A 40 -0.81 4.28 -20.41
C GLN A 40 -1.45 3.06 -19.75
N ILE A 41 -2.67 2.69 -20.15
CA ILE A 41 -3.34 1.53 -19.56
C ILE A 41 -2.70 0.19 -19.97
N LYS A 42 -2.11 0.10 -21.17
CA LYS A 42 -1.30 -1.06 -21.59
C LYS A 42 -0.09 -1.27 -20.68
N VAL A 43 0.69 -0.22 -20.43
CA VAL A 43 1.85 -0.26 -19.51
C VAL A 43 1.42 -0.64 -18.10
N LEU A 44 0.29 -0.10 -17.61
CA LEU A 44 -0.25 -0.47 -16.31
C LEU A 44 -0.65 -1.94 -16.25
N GLY A 45 -1.34 -2.43 -17.28
CA GLY A 45 -1.75 -3.83 -17.39
C GLY A 45 -0.55 -4.78 -17.37
N GLU A 46 0.52 -4.47 -18.10
CA GLU A 46 1.77 -5.22 -18.07
C GLU A 46 2.39 -5.22 -16.67
N GLN A 47 2.46 -4.05 -16.01
CA GLN A 47 3.03 -3.89 -14.67
C GLN A 47 2.32 -4.76 -13.62
N VAL A 48 1.00 -4.90 -13.70
CA VAL A 48 0.21 -5.72 -12.75
C VAL A 48 -0.08 -7.15 -13.26
N GLY A 49 0.38 -7.46 -14.47
CA GLY A 49 0.14 -8.73 -15.17
C GLY A 49 -1.35 -9.00 -15.44
N VAL A 50 -2.09 -8.00 -15.89
CA VAL A 50 -3.52 -8.07 -16.24
C VAL A 50 -3.69 -7.75 -17.72
N ASN A 51 -4.51 -8.55 -18.41
CA ASN A 51 -4.80 -8.35 -19.83
C ASN A 51 -5.51 -7.01 -20.07
N VAL A 52 -5.16 -6.36 -21.17
CA VAL A 52 -5.76 -5.10 -21.61
C VAL A 52 -6.42 -5.28 -22.96
N PHE A 53 -7.70 -4.95 -23.05
CA PHE A 53 -8.43 -4.83 -24.29
C PHE A 53 -8.41 -3.37 -24.77
N ALA A 54 -7.95 -3.17 -26.01
CA ALA A 54 -7.91 -1.86 -26.65
C ALA A 54 -8.12 -2.02 -28.16
N GLN A 55 -8.78 -1.04 -28.77
CA GLN A 55 -8.93 -0.91 -30.22
C GLN A 55 -8.44 0.48 -30.63
N GLU A 56 -7.23 0.58 -31.17
CA GLU A 56 -6.58 1.88 -31.42
C GLU A 56 -7.24 2.69 -32.54
N GLU A 57 -7.84 2.02 -33.52
CA GLU A 57 -8.46 2.65 -34.68
C GLU A 57 -9.93 3.05 -34.43
N VAL A 58 -10.55 2.51 -33.38
CA VAL A 58 -11.96 2.75 -33.06
C VAL A 58 -12.06 3.95 -32.13
N LYS A 59 -12.86 4.96 -32.54
CA LYS A 59 -13.08 6.19 -31.75
C LYS A 59 -14.40 6.22 -31.00
N ASN A 60 -15.15 5.12 -31.02
CA ASN A 60 -16.43 5.01 -30.32
C ASN A 60 -16.26 4.20 -29.02
N PRO A 61 -16.29 4.83 -27.83
CA PRO A 61 -16.07 4.13 -26.57
C PRO A 61 -17.18 3.13 -26.22
N VAL A 62 -18.42 3.33 -26.69
CA VAL A 62 -19.52 2.37 -26.51
C VAL A 62 -19.25 1.09 -27.27
N GLN A 63 -18.77 1.21 -28.52
CA GLN A 63 -18.40 0.05 -29.34
C GLN A 63 -17.26 -0.74 -28.70
N ILE A 64 -16.18 -0.05 -28.30
CA ILE A 64 -15.02 -0.66 -27.64
C ILE A 64 -15.46 -1.44 -26.39
N ALA A 65 -16.32 -0.84 -25.57
CA ALA A 65 -16.76 -1.48 -24.34
C ALA A 65 -17.64 -2.73 -24.60
N LYS A 66 -18.51 -2.70 -25.61
CA LYS A 66 -19.31 -3.87 -26.03
C LYS A 66 -18.41 -5.00 -26.50
N ASP A 67 -17.45 -4.70 -27.36
CA ASP A 67 -16.49 -5.67 -27.89
C ASP A 67 -15.63 -6.25 -26.76
N ALA A 68 -15.23 -5.41 -25.79
CA ALA A 68 -14.47 -5.85 -24.63
C ALA A 68 -15.26 -6.82 -23.74
N VAL A 69 -16.56 -6.60 -23.54
CA VAL A 69 -17.43 -7.50 -22.79
C VAL A 69 -17.62 -8.83 -23.53
N ALA A 70 -17.77 -8.81 -24.86
CA ALA A 70 -17.82 -10.02 -25.67
C ALA A 70 -16.50 -10.81 -25.60
N HIS A 71 -15.36 -10.11 -25.73
CA HIS A 71 -14.03 -10.67 -25.57
C HIS A 71 -13.83 -11.28 -24.18
N ALA A 72 -14.26 -10.60 -23.12
CA ALA A 72 -14.17 -11.08 -21.75
C ALA A 72 -14.91 -12.42 -21.55
N LYS A 73 -16.13 -12.53 -22.10
CA LYS A 73 -16.93 -13.75 -22.07
C LYS A 73 -16.26 -14.89 -22.83
N ALA A 74 -15.68 -14.62 -24.01
CA ALA A 74 -14.99 -15.62 -24.82
C ALA A 74 -13.69 -16.12 -24.17
N ASN A 75 -12.99 -15.26 -23.43
CA ASN A 75 -11.67 -15.55 -22.85
C ASN A 75 -11.70 -15.81 -21.33
N SER A 76 -12.88 -16.12 -20.77
CA SER A 76 -13.04 -16.48 -19.35
C SER A 76 -12.52 -15.43 -18.35
N HIS A 77 -12.65 -14.15 -18.69
CA HIS A 77 -12.46 -13.06 -17.74
C HIS A 77 -13.72 -12.91 -16.88
N ASN A 78 -13.56 -12.84 -15.56
CA ASN A 78 -14.69 -12.78 -14.62
C ASN A 78 -14.96 -11.38 -14.05
N VAL A 79 -14.10 -10.40 -14.37
CA VAL A 79 -14.33 -8.98 -14.08
C VAL A 79 -13.84 -8.16 -15.26
N VAL A 80 -14.63 -7.16 -15.67
CA VAL A 80 -14.24 -6.19 -16.71
C VAL A 80 -14.17 -4.80 -16.08
N ILE A 81 -13.03 -4.14 -16.21
CA ILE A 81 -12.78 -2.80 -15.67
C ILE A 81 -12.61 -1.85 -16.85
N ILE A 82 -13.57 -0.93 -17.00
CA ILE A 82 -13.61 0.01 -18.12
C ILE A 82 -13.05 1.36 -17.66
N ASP A 83 -11.89 1.75 -18.17
CA ASP A 83 -11.32 3.08 -17.94
C ASP A 83 -11.87 4.06 -18.98
N THR A 84 -12.73 4.96 -18.53
CA THR A 84 -13.35 5.99 -19.36
C THR A 84 -12.58 7.31 -19.30
N ALA A 85 -12.67 8.11 -20.36
CA ALA A 85 -12.14 9.47 -20.37
C ALA A 85 -12.64 10.33 -19.19
N GLY A 86 -11.81 11.30 -18.77
CA GLY A 86 -12.24 12.35 -17.86
C GLY A 86 -13.24 13.28 -18.54
N ARG A 87 -14.29 13.66 -17.82
CA ARG A 87 -15.35 14.54 -18.35
C ARG A 87 -15.60 15.67 -17.36
N LEU A 88 -15.83 16.87 -17.89
CA LEU A 88 -16.36 17.98 -17.10
C LEU A 88 -17.86 17.79 -16.95
N SER A 89 -18.41 18.12 -15.78
CA SER A 89 -19.86 17.98 -15.53
C SER A 89 -20.72 18.89 -16.39
N VAL A 90 -20.13 19.92 -17.00
CA VAL A 90 -20.81 20.90 -17.87
C VAL A 90 -20.80 20.49 -19.35
N ASP A 91 -20.05 19.45 -19.72
CA ASP A 91 -19.98 18.99 -21.11
C ASP A 91 -21.14 18.02 -21.39
N GLU A 92 -22.25 18.57 -21.91
CA GLU A 92 -23.47 17.83 -22.26
C GLU A 92 -23.21 16.66 -23.24
N ALA A 93 -22.36 16.86 -24.24
CA ALA A 93 -22.10 15.84 -25.26
C ALA A 93 -21.34 14.65 -24.65
N MET A 94 -20.30 14.93 -23.86
CA MET A 94 -19.62 13.89 -23.10
C MET A 94 -20.55 13.28 -22.04
N MET A 95 -21.38 14.05 -21.35
CA MET A 95 -22.30 13.48 -20.35
C MET A 95 -23.41 12.60 -20.99
N ALA A 96 -23.82 12.88 -22.22
CA ALA A 96 -24.73 12.04 -22.98
C ALA A 96 -24.08 10.71 -23.38
N GLU A 97 -22.83 10.74 -23.88
CA GLU A 97 -22.12 9.52 -24.29
C GLU A 97 -21.88 8.57 -23.11
N ILE A 98 -21.53 9.06 -21.91
CA ILE A 98 -21.37 8.18 -20.75
C ILE A 98 -22.70 7.60 -20.28
N GLY A 99 -23.79 8.35 -20.44
CA GLY A 99 -25.15 7.86 -20.22
C GLY A 99 -25.50 6.71 -21.17
N GLN A 100 -25.14 6.84 -22.45
CA GLN A 100 -25.31 5.78 -23.44
C GLN A 100 -24.46 4.55 -23.08
N LEU A 101 -23.22 4.75 -22.65
CA LEU A 101 -22.34 3.66 -22.21
C LEU A 101 -22.94 2.90 -21.01
N LYS A 102 -23.55 3.61 -20.05
CA LYS A 102 -24.30 2.99 -18.94
C LYS A 102 -25.47 2.16 -19.45
N SER A 103 -26.35 2.73 -20.29
CA SER A 103 -27.56 2.03 -20.75
C SER A 103 -27.27 0.80 -21.61
N GLU A 104 -26.20 0.86 -22.41
CA GLU A 104 -25.84 -0.22 -23.33
C GLU A 104 -25.13 -1.38 -22.65
N LEU A 105 -24.35 -1.09 -21.60
CA LEU A 105 -23.56 -2.11 -20.90
C LEU A 105 -24.24 -2.67 -19.65
N ASN A 106 -25.17 -1.92 -19.04
CA ASN A 106 -25.78 -2.23 -17.75
C ASN A 106 -24.73 -2.70 -16.70
N PRO A 107 -23.73 -1.84 -16.40
CA PRO A 107 -22.63 -2.22 -15.51
C PRO A 107 -23.14 -2.57 -14.12
N ASN A 108 -22.53 -3.58 -13.48
CA ASN A 108 -22.86 -3.95 -12.10
C ASN A 108 -22.46 -2.89 -11.08
N GLU A 109 -21.44 -2.11 -11.39
CA GLU A 109 -20.81 -1.14 -10.50
C GLU A 109 -20.29 0.04 -11.31
N ILE A 110 -20.71 1.25 -10.93
CA ILE A 110 -20.17 2.51 -11.44
C ILE A 110 -19.45 3.22 -10.31
N LEU A 111 -18.13 3.45 -10.48
CA LEU A 111 -17.29 4.08 -9.47
C LEU A 111 -16.91 5.51 -9.87
N PHE A 112 -17.31 6.48 -9.05
CA PHE A 112 -16.92 7.87 -9.20
C PHE A 112 -15.57 8.14 -8.54
N VAL A 113 -14.53 8.32 -9.35
CA VAL A 113 -13.17 8.63 -8.88
C VAL A 113 -12.96 10.13 -8.74
N VAL A 114 -12.57 10.55 -7.54
CA VAL A 114 -12.37 11.95 -7.16
C VAL A 114 -11.08 12.12 -6.37
N ASP A 115 -10.41 13.24 -6.62
CA ASP A 115 -9.18 13.63 -5.94
C ASP A 115 -9.52 14.29 -4.59
N SER A 116 -8.91 13.82 -3.49
CA SER A 116 -9.14 14.33 -2.14
C SER A 116 -8.71 15.79 -1.95
N MET A 117 -7.87 16.32 -2.84
CA MET A 117 -7.52 17.74 -2.92
C MET A 117 -8.66 18.60 -3.48
N THR A 118 -9.61 17.99 -4.19
CA THR A 118 -10.73 18.72 -4.80
C THR A 118 -11.69 19.13 -3.70
N GLY A 119 -11.74 20.43 -3.41
CA GLY A 119 -12.57 21.01 -2.34
C GLY A 119 -14.07 21.03 -2.67
N GLN A 120 -14.69 22.21 -2.52
CA GLN A 120 -16.14 22.36 -2.73
C GLN A 120 -16.60 22.06 -4.16
N ASP A 121 -15.74 22.24 -5.18
CA ASP A 121 -16.09 21.94 -6.57
C ASP A 121 -16.36 20.45 -6.81
N ALA A 122 -15.72 19.57 -6.03
CA ALA A 122 -15.95 18.12 -6.09
C ALA A 122 -17.42 17.77 -5.85
N VAL A 123 -18.09 18.55 -5.01
CA VAL A 123 -19.48 18.33 -4.61
C VAL A 123 -20.43 18.53 -5.78
N ASN A 124 -20.33 19.69 -6.43
CA ASN A 124 -21.21 20.05 -7.54
C ASN A 124 -21.01 19.09 -8.70
N THR A 125 -19.75 18.74 -8.98
CA THR A 125 -19.43 17.71 -9.96
C THR A 125 -20.02 16.36 -9.57
N ALA A 126 -19.80 15.89 -8.34
CA ALA A 126 -20.29 14.57 -7.92
C ALA A 126 -21.82 14.49 -8.01
N LYS A 127 -22.54 15.57 -7.66
CA LYS A 127 -23.99 15.66 -7.85
C LYS A 127 -24.38 15.55 -9.32
N ALA A 128 -23.78 16.33 -10.22
CA ALA A 128 -24.09 16.28 -11.64
C ALA A 128 -23.82 14.90 -12.27
N PHE A 129 -22.73 14.23 -11.87
CA PHE A 129 -22.47 12.86 -12.30
C PHE A 129 -23.49 11.87 -11.73
N ASN A 130 -23.92 12.05 -10.47
CA ASN A 130 -24.90 11.17 -9.85
C ASN A 130 -26.29 11.33 -10.47
N ASP A 131 -26.73 12.56 -10.75
CA ASP A 131 -28.04 12.81 -11.36
C ASP A 131 -28.15 12.15 -12.74
N ARG A 132 -27.02 11.99 -13.45
CA ARG A 132 -26.98 11.35 -14.77
C ARG A 132 -26.71 9.85 -14.74
N LEU A 133 -25.74 9.42 -13.94
CA LEU A 133 -25.23 8.05 -13.95
C LEU A 133 -25.65 7.24 -12.74
N ASP A 134 -26.21 7.86 -11.70
CA ASP A 134 -26.58 7.22 -10.44
C ASP A 134 -25.54 6.19 -9.98
N PHE A 135 -24.31 6.66 -9.74
CA PHE A 135 -23.19 5.76 -9.52
C PHE A 135 -23.28 5.03 -8.17
N ASP A 136 -22.60 3.90 -8.02
CA ASP A 136 -22.77 2.99 -6.89
C ASP A 136 -21.75 3.21 -5.76
N GLY A 137 -20.64 3.85 -6.08
CA GLY A 137 -19.60 4.10 -5.09
C GLY A 137 -18.63 5.20 -5.48
N VAL A 138 -17.93 5.71 -4.48
CA VAL A 138 -16.90 6.74 -4.62
C VAL A 138 -15.53 6.14 -4.32
N VAL A 139 -14.53 6.62 -5.06
CA VAL A 139 -13.12 6.29 -4.85
C VAL A 139 -12.37 7.59 -4.61
N LEU A 140 -11.67 7.67 -3.48
CA LEU A 140 -10.86 8.83 -3.13
C LEU A 140 -9.40 8.56 -3.49
N THR A 141 -8.82 9.42 -4.31
CA THR A 141 -7.39 9.35 -4.66
C THR A 141 -6.59 10.46 -4.01
N LYS A 142 -5.26 10.28 -3.92
CA LYS A 142 -4.30 11.25 -3.38
C LYS A 142 -4.49 11.59 -1.90
N LEU A 143 -4.99 10.62 -1.13
CA LEU A 143 -5.19 10.76 0.30
C LEU A 143 -3.89 10.78 1.11
N ASP A 144 -2.73 10.63 0.50
CA ASP A 144 -1.40 10.81 1.09
C ASP A 144 -1.04 12.28 1.37
N GLY A 145 -1.70 13.24 0.71
CA GLY A 145 -1.50 14.66 1.01
C GLY A 145 -2.06 15.09 2.38
N ASP A 146 -1.75 16.33 2.78
CA ASP A 146 -2.27 17.00 4.01
C ASP A 146 -3.77 17.32 3.95
N THR A 147 -4.47 16.75 2.97
CA THR A 147 -5.91 16.90 2.81
C THR A 147 -6.61 16.15 3.94
N ARG A 148 -7.23 16.88 4.87
CA ARG A 148 -8.01 16.34 6.00
C ARG A 148 -9.33 15.68 5.58
N GLY A 149 -9.39 15.03 4.41
CA GLY A 149 -10.55 14.29 3.89
C GLY A 149 -11.88 15.04 3.82
N GLY A 150 -11.89 16.38 3.82
CA GLY A 150 -13.12 17.17 3.72
C GLY A 150 -13.94 16.83 2.47
N ALA A 151 -13.28 16.54 1.35
CA ALA A 151 -13.93 16.08 0.11
C ALA A 151 -14.77 14.80 0.33
N ALA A 152 -14.28 13.86 1.15
CA ALA A 152 -14.98 12.62 1.47
C ALA A 152 -16.33 12.91 2.15
N LEU A 153 -16.30 13.79 3.15
CA LEU A 153 -17.49 14.18 3.91
C LEU A 153 -18.49 14.95 3.05
N SER A 154 -18.01 15.90 2.24
CA SER A 154 -18.87 16.72 1.40
C SER A 154 -19.58 15.87 0.33
N ILE A 155 -18.86 14.95 -0.31
CA ILE A 155 -19.45 14.05 -1.32
C ILE A 155 -20.45 13.10 -0.66
N LYS A 156 -20.11 12.52 0.50
CA LYS A 156 -21.03 11.60 1.20
C LYS A 156 -22.31 12.30 1.62
N THR A 157 -22.23 13.53 2.12
CA THR A 157 -23.41 14.29 2.57
C THR A 157 -24.38 14.60 1.43
N ILE A 158 -23.86 14.89 0.23
CA ILE A 158 -24.69 15.43 -0.87
C ILE A 158 -25.15 14.35 -1.84
N VAL A 159 -24.28 13.38 -2.14
CA VAL A 159 -24.58 12.31 -3.11
C VAL A 159 -25.09 11.06 -2.41
N ASN A 160 -24.84 10.92 -1.11
CA ASN A 160 -25.24 9.78 -0.27
C ASN A 160 -24.78 8.39 -0.77
N LYS A 161 -23.76 8.33 -1.64
CA LYS A 161 -23.16 7.06 -2.09
C LYS A 161 -22.03 6.61 -1.16
N PRO A 162 -21.78 5.30 -1.01
CA PRO A 162 -20.69 4.80 -0.17
C PRO A 162 -19.33 5.10 -0.81
N ILE A 163 -18.35 5.46 0.02
CA ILE A 163 -16.95 5.48 -0.41
C ILE A 163 -16.42 4.05 -0.25
N LYS A 164 -15.96 3.43 -1.35
CA LYS A 164 -15.55 2.01 -1.36
C LYS A 164 -14.03 1.84 -1.19
N PHE A 165 -13.26 2.73 -1.80
CA PHE A 165 -11.80 2.63 -1.84
C PHE A 165 -11.11 3.96 -1.62
N VAL A 166 -9.87 3.86 -1.13
CA VAL A 166 -8.94 4.97 -0.98
C VAL A 166 -7.60 4.62 -1.58
N SER A 167 -7.01 5.56 -2.32
CA SER A 167 -5.66 5.45 -2.85
C SER A 167 -4.75 6.45 -2.15
N THR A 168 -3.76 5.95 -1.43
CA THR A 168 -2.85 6.71 -0.56
C THR A 168 -1.45 6.89 -1.18
N GLY A 169 -1.35 6.97 -2.49
CA GLY A 169 -0.08 7.18 -3.19
C GLY A 169 -0.15 6.80 -4.66
N GLU A 170 0.99 6.81 -5.35
CA GLU A 170 1.07 6.52 -6.80
C GLU A 170 1.34 5.05 -7.12
N LYS A 171 1.99 4.33 -6.20
CA LYS A 171 2.34 2.91 -6.38
C LYS A 171 1.11 2.02 -6.56
N MET A 172 1.26 0.91 -7.28
CA MET A 172 0.15 0.00 -7.62
C MET A 172 -0.46 -0.74 -6.41
N ASP A 173 0.32 -0.91 -5.35
CA ASP A 173 -0.09 -1.50 -4.07
C ASP A 173 -0.74 -0.48 -3.11
N ALA A 174 -0.71 0.82 -3.42
CA ALA A 174 -1.29 1.88 -2.60
C ALA A 174 -2.81 2.02 -2.82
N LEU A 175 -3.55 0.92 -2.73
CA LEU A 175 -5.01 0.88 -2.76
C LEU A 175 -5.54 0.15 -1.52
N ASP A 176 -6.36 0.83 -0.74
CA ASP A 176 -6.97 0.29 0.47
C ASP A 176 -8.50 0.41 0.40
N VAL A 177 -9.19 -0.46 1.17
CA VAL A 177 -10.64 -0.34 1.39
C VAL A 177 -10.91 0.87 2.27
N PHE A 178 -11.97 1.62 1.98
CA PHE A 178 -12.33 2.77 2.82
C PHE A 178 -12.93 2.29 4.14
N HIS A 179 -12.35 2.78 5.24
CA HIS A 179 -12.88 2.58 6.59
C HIS A 179 -13.25 3.95 7.20
N PRO A 180 -14.55 4.23 7.45
CA PRO A 180 -15.00 5.51 8.00
C PRO A 180 -14.31 5.87 9.31
N ASP A 181 -14.11 4.90 10.20
CA ASP A 181 -13.49 5.13 11.51
C ASP A 181 -12.05 5.64 11.39
N ARG A 182 -11.26 5.09 10.45
CA ARG A 182 -9.90 5.55 10.17
C ARG A 182 -9.88 6.97 9.62
N MET A 183 -10.81 7.27 8.71
CA MET A 183 -10.95 8.61 8.16
C MET A 183 -11.32 9.62 9.25
N ALA A 184 -12.24 9.26 10.16
CA ALA A 184 -12.61 10.10 11.29
C ALA A 184 -11.43 10.32 12.25
N SER A 185 -10.69 9.26 12.62
CA SER A 185 -9.48 9.40 13.46
C SER A 185 -8.43 10.29 12.80
N ARG A 186 -8.22 10.15 11.49
CA ARG A 186 -7.28 10.99 10.73
C ARG A 186 -7.70 12.46 10.70
N ILE A 187 -9.00 12.74 10.52
CA ILE A 187 -9.55 14.11 10.59
C ILE A 187 -9.33 14.72 11.98
N LEU A 188 -9.55 13.94 13.02
CA LEU A 188 -9.39 14.35 14.42
C LEU A 188 -7.92 14.44 14.87
N GLY A 189 -6.96 14.20 13.98
CA GLY A 189 -5.53 14.22 14.31
C GLY A 189 -5.08 13.06 15.20
N MET A 190 -5.90 12.01 15.32
CA MET A 190 -5.68 10.81 16.13
C MET A 190 -5.24 9.58 15.30
N GLY A 191 -4.83 9.76 14.03
CA GLY A 191 -4.29 8.64 13.23
C GLY A 191 -2.93 8.17 13.80
N ASP A 192 -2.56 6.89 13.85
CA ASP A 192 -3.07 5.72 13.13
C ASP A 192 -2.66 4.41 13.87
N ILE A 193 -3.13 4.20 15.11
CA ILE A 193 -2.77 2.98 15.90
C ILE A 193 -3.40 1.73 15.27
N VAL A 194 -4.64 1.84 14.78
CA VAL A 194 -5.40 0.67 14.31
C VAL A 194 -4.88 0.17 12.96
N SER A 195 -4.59 1.06 12.01
CA SER A 195 -4.02 0.69 10.72
C SER A 195 -2.60 0.14 10.83
N PHE A 196 -1.83 0.62 11.82
CA PHE A 196 -0.52 0.06 12.14
C PHE A 196 -0.63 -1.39 12.62
N VAL A 197 -1.59 -1.70 13.51
CA VAL A 197 -1.83 -3.08 13.97
C VAL A 197 -2.27 -3.98 12.82
N GLU A 198 -3.10 -3.50 11.91
CA GLU A 198 -3.59 -4.31 10.77
C GLU A 198 -2.54 -4.52 9.67
N ARG A 199 -1.75 -3.49 9.32
CA ARG A 199 -0.62 -3.65 8.38
C ARG A 199 0.48 -4.53 8.97
N ALA A 200 0.74 -4.40 10.28
CA ALA A 200 1.62 -5.32 10.99
C ALA A 200 1.07 -6.76 10.93
N GLN A 201 -0.25 -6.96 11.07
CA GLN A 201 -0.87 -8.27 10.94
C GLN A 201 -0.81 -8.85 9.52
N SER A 202 -0.95 -8.04 8.46
CA SER A 202 -0.90 -8.53 7.07
C SER A 202 0.51 -8.93 6.61
N THR A 203 1.54 -8.39 7.27
CA THR A 203 2.95 -8.70 6.94
C THR A 203 3.53 -9.81 7.82
N LEU A 204 2.77 -10.27 8.82
CA LEU A 204 3.15 -11.36 9.70
C LEU A 204 2.51 -12.65 9.20
N ASP A 205 3.29 -13.42 8.45
CA ASP A 205 2.99 -14.80 8.13
C ASP A 205 2.73 -15.57 9.44
N GLN A 206 1.48 -15.99 9.67
CA GLN A 206 1.04 -16.54 10.96
C GLN A 206 1.88 -17.76 11.38
N GLU A 207 2.41 -18.50 10.40
CA GLU A 207 3.31 -19.63 10.63
C GLU A 207 4.71 -19.19 11.10
N GLU A 208 5.25 -18.11 10.52
CA GLU A 208 6.56 -17.58 10.89
C GLU A 208 6.50 -16.92 12.27
N ALA A 209 5.41 -16.21 12.59
CA ALA A 209 5.15 -15.67 13.92
C ALA A 209 5.06 -16.77 15.00
N ALA A 210 4.38 -17.88 14.70
CA ALA A 210 4.29 -19.02 15.63
C ALA A 210 5.66 -19.73 15.81
N ARG A 211 6.45 -19.86 14.74
CA ARG A 211 7.81 -20.44 14.78
C ARG A 211 8.76 -19.56 15.58
N LEU A 212 8.69 -18.25 15.38
CA LEU A 212 9.48 -17.26 16.10
C LEU A 212 9.10 -17.26 17.58
N GLN A 213 7.81 -17.25 17.92
CA GLN A 213 7.35 -17.38 19.31
C GLN A 213 7.87 -18.68 19.96
N LYS A 214 7.86 -19.81 19.24
CA LYS A 214 8.36 -21.10 19.75
C LYS A 214 9.88 -21.08 19.98
N LYS A 215 10.66 -20.44 19.10
CA LYS A 215 12.12 -20.24 19.27
C LYS A 215 12.44 -19.24 20.38
N MET A 216 11.68 -18.15 20.47
CA MET A 216 11.80 -17.13 21.53
C MET A 216 11.54 -17.74 22.90
N ARG A 217 10.49 -18.58 23.05
CA ARG A 217 10.22 -19.34 24.28
C ARG A 217 11.35 -20.31 24.66
N LYS A 218 12.18 -20.73 23.70
CA LYS A 218 13.35 -21.58 23.90
C LYS A 218 14.67 -20.81 24.05
N ASN A 219 14.67 -19.47 24.06
CA ASN A 219 15.86 -18.62 24.08
C ASN A 219 16.86 -18.89 22.93
N GLN A 220 16.38 -19.38 21.78
CA GLN A 220 17.20 -19.71 20.60
C GLN A 220 17.06 -18.61 19.55
N PHE A 221 17.53 -17.41 19.86
CA PHE A 221 17.57 -16.31 18.90
C PHE A 221 18.98 -16.24 18.29
N ASP A 222 19.06 -16.41 16.97
CA ASP A 222 20.30 -16.57 16.21
C ASP A 222 20.48 -15.47 15.14
N PHE A 223 21.63 -15.44 14.45
CA PHE A 223 21.90 -14.42 13.42
C PHE A 223 21.04 -14.58 12.15
N ASP A 224 20.53 -15.78 11.87
CA ASP A 224 19.61 -16.00 10.73
C ASP A 224 18.24 -15.37 11.04
N ASP A 225 17.76 -15.51 12.28
CA ASP A 225 16.54 -14.85 12.74
C ASP A 225 16.72 -13.32 12.73
N PHE A 226 17.91 -12.82 13.12
CA PHE A 226 18.23 -11.39 13.05
C PHE A 226 18.22 -10.85 11.61
N LEU A 227 18.86 -11.57 10.68
CA LEU A 227 18.88 -11.20 9.26
C LEU A 227 17.48 -11.14 8.66
N LYS A 228 16.60 -12.09 9.02
CA LYS A 228 15.20 -12.07 8.60
C LYS A 228 14.45 -10.84 9.10
N GLN A 229 14.65 -10.44 10.35
CA GLN A 229 14.02 -9.25 10.92
C GLN A 229 14.52 -7.97 10.21
N LEU A 230 15.81 -7.87 9.93
CA LEU A 230 16.36 -6.76 9.14
C LEU A 230 15.74 -6.70 7.74
N ASN A 231 15.61 -7.84 7.07
CA ASN A 231 14.97 -7.92 5.76
C ASN A 231 13.47 -7.55 5.80
N GLN A 232 12.76 -7.87 6.89
CA GLN A 232 11.37 -7.44 7.08
C GLN A 232 11.28 -5.91 7.26
N ILE A 233 12.17 -5.31 8.05
CA ILE A 233 12.22 -3.85 8.23
C ILE A 233 12.54 -3.16 6.89
N LYS A 234 13.50 -3.69 6.13
CA LYS A 234 13.85 -3.21 4.78
C LYS A 234 12.67 -3.27 3.80
N LYS A 235 11.86 -4.33 3.88
CA LYS A 235 10.62 -4.47 3.08
C LYS A 235 9.52 -3.49 3.47
N MET A 236 9.51 -3.01 4.72
CA MET A 236 8.54 -2.03 5.22
C MET A 236 8.85 -0.58 4.80
N GLY A 237 10.01 -0.31 4.21
CA GLY A 237 10.36 0.99 3.63
C GLY A 237 11.24 1.89 4.52
N ASN A 238 11.19 3.20 4.28
CA ASN A 238 12.13 4.17 4.82
C ASN A 238 11.97 4.30 6.36
N ILE A 239 13.02 3.96 7.10
CA ILE A 239 13.07 4.01 8.57
C ILE A 239 12.78 5.41 9.12
N LYS A 240 13.03 6.45 8.32
CA LYS A 240 12.70 7.84 8.62
C LYS A 240 11.22 8.03 8.93
N ASP A 241 10.34 7.36 8.18
CA ASP A 241 8.89 7.42 8.39
C ASP A 241 8.50 6.69 9.67
N LEU A 242 9.08 5.52 9.95
CA LEU A 242 8.84 4.77 11.19
C LEU A 242 9.30 5.54 12.45
N MET A 243 10.45 6.22 12.40
CA MET A 243 10.95 7.02 13.53
C MET A 243 10.16 8.30 13.76
N SER A 244 9.63 8.91 12.69
CA SER A 244 8.77 10.09 12.78
C SER A 244 7.45 9.82 13.50
N MET A 245 7.05 8.54 13.59
CA MET A 245 5.80 8.07 14.19
C MET A 245 5.93 7.68 15.68
N ILE A 246 7.12 7.70 16.28
CA ILE A 246 7.33 7.38 17.71
C ILE A 246 7.09 8.65 18.56
N PRO A 247 6.08 8.66 19.47
CA PRO A 247 5.80 9.80 20.33
C PRO A 247 7.01 10.15 21.22
N GLY A 248 7.45 11.40 21.19
CA GLY A 248 8.56 11.89 22.02
C GLY A 248 9.95 11.85 21.36
N VAL A 249 10.11 11.20 20.19
CA VAL A 249 11.39 11.10 19.47
C VAL A 249 11.46 12.02 18.23
N GLY A 250 10.31 12.44 17.70
CA GLY A 250 10.21 13.22 16.45
C GLY A 250 10.90 14.59 16.42
N LYS A 251 11.35 15.14 17.56
CA LYS A 251 12.12 16.41 17.60
C LYS A 251 13.64 16.21 17.56
N ALA A 252 14.16 15.03 17.91
CA ALA A 252 15.60 14.78 18.02
C ALA A 252 16.21 14.13 16.76
N VAL A 253 15.38 13.69 15.81
CA VAL A 253 15.80 12.86 14.65
C VAL A 253 15.63 13.59 13.32
N LYS A 254 15.20 14.87 13.32
CA LYS A 254 14.99 15.65 12.09
C LYS A 254 16.25 15.82 11.22
N ASP A 255 17.43 15.75 11.83
CA ASP A 255 18.71 16.03 11.18
C ASP A 255 19.64 14.82 11.06
N ILE A 256 19.12 13.60 11.25
CA ILE A 256 19.90 12.37 11.05
C ILE A 256 19.56 11.80 9.68
N ASP A 257 20.45 12.00 8.71
CA ASP A 257 20.46 11.20 7.49
C ASP A 257 20.87 9.77 7.85
N ILE A 258 19.90 8.86 7.79
CA ILE A 258 20.15 7.43 7.90
C ILE A 258 20.22 6.91 6.47
N ASP A 259 21.43 6.57 6.02
CA ASP A 259 21.67 5.96 4.72
C ASP A 259 20.88 4.64 4.59
N ASP A 260 20.13 4.47 3.49
CA ASP A 260 19.47 3.20 3.13
C ASP A 260 20.49 2.04 3.00
N ASP A 261 21.77 2.37 2.74
CA ASP A 261 22.89 1.42 2.66
C ASP A 261 23.45 0.94 4.01
N SER A 262 22.95 1.48 5.13
CA SER A 262 23.42 1.09 6.47
C SER A 262 23.19 -0.39 6.78
N PHE A 263 22.23 -1.03 6.11
CA PHE A 263 21.91 -2.45 6.30
C PHE A 263 22.69 -3.38 5.38
N THR A 264 23.11 -2.91 4.21
CA THR A 264 23.86 -3.70 3.23
C THR A 264 25.17 -4.21 3.83
N GLY A 265 25.87 -3.37 4.60
CA GLY A 265 27.10 -3.77 5.32
C GLY A 265 26.85 -4.82 6.41
N ILE A 266 25.71 -4.75 7.09
CA ILE A 266 25.32 -5.75 8.11
C ILE A 266 25.01 -7.10 7.46
N GLU A 267 24.27 -7.10 6.35
CA GLU A 267 23.97 -8.29 5.55
C GLU A 267 25.27 -8.96 5.10
N ALA A 268 26.23 -8.20 4.56
CA ALA A 268 27.53 -8.72 4.11
C ALA A 268 28.32 -9.41 5.23
N ILE A 269 28.32 -8.84 6.45
CA ILE A 269 28.97 -9.43 7.63
C ILE A 269 28.32 -10.76 8.01
N ILE A 270 26.98 -10.82 8.06
CA ILE A 270 26.25 -12.06 8.43
C ILE A 270 26.44 -13.13 7.35
N HIS A 271 26.39 -12.75 6.07
CA HIS A 271 26.62 -13.67 4.96
C HIS A 271 28.02 -14.28 4.95
N SER A 272 29.01 -13.59 5.53
CA SER A 272 30.40 -14.06 5.69
C SER A 272 30.61 -15.01 6.87
N MET A 273 29.57 -15.27 7.69
CA MET A 273 29.58 -16.27 8.74
C MET A 273 29.19 -17.65 8.20
N THR A 274 29.75 -18.70 8.79
CA THR A 274 29.30 -20.07 8.57
C THR A 274 27.97 -20.33 9.28
N LEU A 275 27.22 -21.35 8.85
CA LEU A 275 25.94 -21.72 9.46
C LEU A 275 26.06 -22.01 10.97
N ALA A 276 27.15 -22.65 11.39
CA ALA A 276 27.42 -22.92 12.79
C ALA A 276 27.61 -21.63 13.61
N GLU A 277 28.33 -20.65 13.06
CA GLU A 277 28.56 -19.35 13.71
C GLU A 277 27.29 -18.49 13.76
N ARG A 278 26.40 -18.61 12.77
CA ARG A 278 25.11 -17.91 12.79
C ARG A 278 24.19 -18.45 13.87
N GLN A 279 24.12 -19.77 13.99
CA GLN A 279 23.29 -20.46 14.98
C GLN A 279 23.83 -20.32 16.41
N ASN A 280 25.16 -20.25 16.56
CA ASN A 280 25.82 -20.12 17.85
C ASN A 280 26.73 -18.87 17.88
N PRO A 281 26.17 -17.68 18.17
CA PRO A 281 26.90 -16.41 18.25
C PRO A 281 28.09 -16.42 19.23
N GLU A 282 28.03 -17.27 20.25
CA GLU A 282 29.06 -17.40 21.29
C GLU A 282 30.36 -18.04 20.78
N MET A 283 30.33 -18.68 19.60
CA MET A 283 31.53 -19.25 18.98
C MET A 283 32.42 -18.20 18.29
N LEU A 284 31.99 -16.93 18.20
CA LEU A 284 32.72 -15.88 17.50
C LEU A 284 33.94 -15.38 18.30
N ASP A 285 35.07 -16.07 18.14
CA ASP A 285 36.38 -15.65 18.62
C ASP A 285 37.04 -14.56 17.73
N GLY A 286 38.20 -14.05 18.16
CA GLY A 286 38.94 -13.02 17.42
C GLY A 286 39.40 -13.45 16.03
N SER A 287 39.76 -14.73 15.84
CA SER A 287 40.21 -15.27 14.55
C SER A 287 39.05 -15.35 13.56
N ARG A 288 37.88 -15.81 14.01
CA ARG A 288 36.65 -15.86 13.22
C ARG A 288 36.17 -14.47 12.84
N LYS A 289 36.22 -13.51 13.77
CA LYS A 289 35.88 -12.11 13.47
C LYS A 289 36.80 -11.49 12.42
N GLN A 290 38.10 -11.79 12.45
CA GLN A 290 39.04 -11.38 11.41
C GLN A 290 38.73 -12.00 10.05
N ARG A 291 38.37 -13.29 10.02
CA ARG A 291 37.96 -13.98 8.79
C ARG A 291 36.67 -13.37 8.21
N ILE A 292 35.67 -13.13 9.06
CA ILE A 292 34.40 -12.52 8.67
C ILE A 292 34.64 -11.13 8.09
N ALA A 293 35.40 -10.28 8.79
CA ALA A 293 35.75 -8.93 8.34
C ALA A 293 36.39 -8.94 6.93
N LYS A 294 37.35 -9.85 6.69
CA LYS A 294 37.97 -10.03 5.37
C LYS A 294 36.96 -10.50 4.31
N GLY A 295 36.04 -11.40 4.67
CA GLY A 295 35.02 -11.94 3.76
C GLY A 295 33.94 -10.92 3.38
N SER A 296 33.59 -10.02 4.31
CA SER A 296 32.57 -8.99 4.11
C SER A 296 33.11 -7.68 3.55
N GLY A 297 34.44 -7.55 3.41
CA GLY A 297 35.08 -6.29 3.02
C GLY A 297 34.99 -5.19 4.08
N THR A 298 34.80 -5.57 5.35
CA THR A 298 34.62 -4.64 6.48
C THR A 298 35.78 -4.74 7.47
N SER A 299 35.79 -3.88 8.48
CA SER A 299 36.75 -3.92 9.58
C SER A 299 36.32 -4.86 10.70
N THR A 300 37.29 -5.35 11.50
CA THR A 300 36.99 -6.11 12.72
C THR A 300 36.21 -5.30 13.75
N THR A 301 36.33 -3.97 13.70
CA THR A 301 35.59 -3.05 14.57
C THR A 301 34.10 -3.07 14.26
N GLU A 302 33.74 -3.10 12.98
CA GLU A 302 32.34 -3.19 12.53
C GLU A 302 31.73 -4.55 12.88
N VAL A 303 32.49 -5.64 12.73
CA VAL A 303 32.05 -6.97 13.17
C VAL A 303 31.79 -6.99 14.69
N ASN A 304 32.65 -6.37 15.48
CA ASN A 304 32.44 -6.27 16.94
C ASN A 304 31.23 -5.40 17.30
N LYS A 305 31.00 -4.30 16.57
CA LYS A 305 29.83 -3.44 16.74
C LYS A 305 28.54 -4.22 16.47
N LEU A 306 28.52 -5.01 15.40
CA LEU A 306 27.39 -5.88 15.06
C LEU A 306 27.10 -6.91 16.15
N VAL A 307 28.14 -7.63 16.63
CA VAL A 307 27.99 -8.64 17.69
C VAL A 307 27.43 -8.00 18.97
N LYS A 308 27.89 -6.79 19.30
CA LYS A 308 27.37 -6.05 20.45
C LYS A 308 25.90 -5.66 20.29
N GLN A 309 25.51 -5.15 19.12
CA GLN A 309 24.12 -4.81 18.79
C GLN A 309 23.20 -6.03 18.85
N PHE A 310 23.67 -7.16 18.32
CA PHE A 310 22.98 -8.44 18.41
C PHE A 310 22.77 -8.89 19.86
N ASP A 311 23.80 -8.78 20.71
CA ASP A 311 23.70 -9.13 22.13
C ASP A 311 22.76 -8.23 22.92
N GLU A 312 22.74 -6.92 22.63
CA GLU A 312 21.80 -5.97 23.23
C GLU A 312 20.36 -6.31 22.87
N MET A 313 20.10 -6.64 21.61
CA MET A 313 18.78 -7.06 21.17
C MET A 313 18.38 -8.42 21.77
N ARG A 314 19.31 -9.38 21.84
CA ARG A 314 19.09 -10.68 22.52
C ARG A 314 18.72 -10.49 23.99
N LYS A 315 19.35 -9.54 24.70
CA LYS A 315 19.01 -9.17 26.07
C LYS A 315 17.62 -8.55 26.17
N MET A 316 17.28 -7.61 25.29
CA MET A 316 15.96 -6.97 25.25
C MET A 316 14.85 -8.00 25.01
N MET A 317 15.04 -8.91 24.05
CA MET A 317 14.10 -9.99 23.74
C MET A 317 13.92 -10.96 24.91
N LYS A 318 15.01 -11.28 25.63
CA LYS A 318 14.96 -12.10 26.85
C LYS A 318 14.18 -11.41 27.98
N GLN A 319 14.35 -10.09 28.14
CA GLN A 319 13.59 -9.31 29.12
C GLN A 319 12.09 -9.27 28.78
N MET A 320 11.74 -9.11 27.51
CA MET A 320 10.36 -9.09 27.03
C MET A 320 9.65 -10.45 27.25
N ASN A 321 10.37 -11.56 27.02
CA ASN A 321 9.86 -12.92 27.24
C ASN A 321 9.77 -13.31 28.74
N SER A 322 10.55 -12.65 29.60
CA SER A 322 10.55 -12.91 31.05
C SER A 322 9.40 -12.24 31.82
N GLY A 323 8.52 -11.49 31.15
CA GLY A 323 7.34 -10.86 31.75
C GLY A 323 7.61 -9.77 32.79
N LYS A 324 8.89 -9.43 33.06
CA LYS A 324 9.29 -8.49 34.12
C LYS A 324 9.34 -7.01 33.72
N GLY A 325 8.99 -6.67 32.47
CA GLY A 325 9.02 -5.30 31.94
C GLY A 325 7.66 -4.60 31.79
N MET A 326 6.53 -5.32 31.86
CA MET A 326 5.18 -4.72 31.87
C MET A 326 4.60 -4.64 33.28
N GLY A 327 5.42 -4.18 34.23
CA GLY A 327 4.99 -3.86 35.58
C GLY A 327 4.12 -2.60 35.59
N LYS A 328 2.80 -2.77 35.68
CA LYS A 328 1.85 -1.88 36.37
C LYS A 328 2.16 -0.37 36.28
N GLY A 329 1.97 0.22 35.11
CA GLY A 329 1.67 1.65 35.03
C GLY A 329 0.25 1.88 35.56
N LYS A 330 0.13 2.35 36.80
CA LYS A 330 -1.12 2.77 37.43
C LYS A 330 -1.90 3.70 36.49
N MET A 331 -3.03 3.24 35.96
CA MET A 331 -4.09 4.14 35.49
C MET A 331 -4.85 4.63 36.73
N PRO A 332 -4.84 5.93 37.07
CA PRO A 332 -5.72 6.45 38.10
C PRO A 332 -7.11 6.58 37.48
N PHE A 333 -7.92 5.54 37.55
CA PHE A 333 -9.37 5.74 37.54
C PHE A 333 -9.75 6.31 38.90
N ARG A 334 -10.20 7.58 38.93
CA ARG A 334 -10.96 8.12 40.04
C ARG A 334 -12.12 8.95 39.50
N ARG A 335 -13.31 8.36 39.71
CA ARG A 335 -14.69 8.88 39.74
C ARG A 335 -15.10 9.92 38.72
#